data_AF-A0A654FJ59-F1
#
_entry.id   AF-A0A654FJ59-F1
#
_cell.length_a   1.000
_cell.length_b   1.000
_cell.length_c   1.000
_cell.angle_alpha   90.00
_cell.angle_beta   90.00
_cell.angle_gamma   90.00
#
_symmetry.space_group_name_H-M   'P 1'
#
loop_
_entity.id
_entity.type
_entity.pdbx_description
1 polymer ?
#
loop_
_entity_poly.entity_id
_entity_poly.type
_entity_poly.pdbx_seq_one_letter_code
_entity_poly.pdbx_strand_id
1 'polypeptide(L)'
;MDSVSKDMINVLPDALLCHILSFLTTKEAASTSLLSRRWRYLLAFVPNLEFDDSVYLHRDKRVKNTLHEKGFVGFVLLVNNKRKKLSTSFPDFVDRILALQGNSPLDKFSLKMVDGHDPVDPDSVVPWIHKVLVRGVSDLHLVVDMNEWTSDPLPSRIFLSETLVKLTIKIRDGPFIDVKHVHLPKLKTLYLQSVMFDENDIGFRKLLSGCPVLEELVLDGMGSCVWTSFTVSVATLKRLTFCCQKMSSFGYMHDDENPNNVSFDTPNLVYLEYAQVIANNYPKVNFDLLVEAKIDIWMTVDQIREVRLRKNEVNCMVGNATDFIVGLRNVRVLYLSPETLEVLTYCCKQIPIFENLSHLTIKSDPNVGWKPLTKLLKNSPKLETLVFQGLLHRDNKEDVAISSSSVKVLKIFLSGDKLKKQIEKVKHFLKTMPRLEQLVFYYDVKVLSQLHMLSRLASPKCKIHLIPSRESV
;
A
#
# COMPACT_ATOMS: atom_id res chain seq x y z
N MET A 1 53.62 28.59 -8.42
CA MET A 1 52.70 28.43 -9.57
C MET A 1 51.55 27.58 -9.08
N ASP A 2 50.48 28.24 -8.68
CA ASP A 2 49.33 27.61 -8.05
C ASP A 2 48.58 26.74 -9.06
N SER A 3 48.45 25.45 -8.74
CA SER A 3 47.57 24.54 -9.47
C SER A 3 46.12 24.92 -9.16
N VAL A 4 45.58 25.89 -9.90
CA VAL A 4 44.15 26.14 -9.92
C VAL A 4 43.48 24.84 -10.32
N SER A 5 42.78 24.20 -9.37
CA SER A 5 41.94 23.04 -9.63
C SER A 5 40.92 23.45 -10.69
N LYS A 6 41.19 23.09 -11.94
CA LYS A 6 40.34 23.42 -13.08
C LYS A 6 38.96 22.86 -12.77
N ASP A 7 37.96 23.73 -12.66
CA ASP A 7 36.60 23.34 -12.35
C ASP A 7 36.04 22.51 -13.52
N MET A 8 36.24 21.19 -13.42
CA MET A 8 35.93 20.24 -14.49
C MET A 8 34.44 20.14 -14.76
N ILE A 9 33.60 20.47 -13.77
CA ILE A 9 32.14 20.42 -13.92
C ILE A 9 31.69 21.58 -14.82
N ASN A 10 32.28 22.77 -14.67
CA ASN A 10 31.98 23.91 -15.53
C ASN A 10 32.45 23.74 -17.00
N VAL A 11 33.17 22.68 -17.34
CA VAL A 11 33.57 22.34 -18.73
C VAL A 11 32.52 21.48 -19.44
N LEU A 12 31.62 20.81 -18.71
CA LEU A 12 30.62 19.93 -19.29
C LEU A 12 29.61 20.71 -20.16
N PRO A 13 29.09 20.12 -21.26
CA PRO A 13 27.97 20.70 -22.01
C PRO A 13 26.71 20.86 -21.16
N ASP A 14 25.88 21.86 -21.48
CA ASP A 14 24.67 22.16 -20.70
C ASP A 14 23.71 20.97 -20.63
N ALA A 15 23.62 20.15 -21.68
CA ALA A 15 22.83 18.92 -21.68
C ALA A 15 23.27 17.94 -20.57
N LEU A 16 24.57 17.80 -20.32
CA LEU A 16 25.09 16.94 -19.24
C LEU A 16 24.86 17.58 -17.88
N LEU A 17 24.96 18.92 -17.77
CA LEU A 17 24.65 19.61 -16.54
C LEU A 17 23.16 19.47 -16.19
N CYS A 18 22.25 19.64 -17.15
CA CYS A 18 20.80 19.41 -16.96
C CYS A 18 20.49 17.95 -16.60
N HIS A 19 21.21 16.99 -17.19
CA HIS A 19 21.11 15.59 -16.80
C HIS A 19 21.55 15.36 -15.35
N ILE A 20 22.67 15.96 -14.91
CA ILE A 20 23.11 15.91 -13.51
C ILE A 20 22.05 16.53 -12.59
N LEU A 21 21.53 17.70 -12.95
CA LEU A 21 20.47 18.38 -12.19
C LEU A 21 19.17 17.56 -12.11
N SER A 22 18.89 16.70 -13.09
CA SER A 22 17.70 15.84 -13.11
C SER A 22 17.69 14.73 -12.06
N PHE A 23 18.84 14.49 -11.41
CA PHE A 23 18.96 13.59 -10.25
C PHE A 23 18.81 14.31 -8.90
N LEU A 24 18.73 15.65 -8.90
CA LEU A 24 18.53 16.47 -7.71
C LEU A 24 17.05 16.82 -7.54
N THR A 25 16.65 17.17 -6.31
CA THR A 25 15.34 17.80 -6.11
C THR A 25 15.29 19.16 -6.81
N THR A 26 14.10 19.65 -7.20
CA THR A 26 13.98 20.97 -7.86
C THR A 26 14.58 22.09 -7.03
N LYS A 27 14.49 21.99 -5.70
CA LYS A 27 15.06 22.96 -4.76
C LYS A 27 16.58 22.96 -4.78
N GLU A 28 17.20 21.79 -4.75
CA GLU A 28 18.66 21.65 -4.86
C GLU A 28 19.14 22.12 -6.23
N ALA A 29 18.47 21.70 -7.30
CA ALA A 29 18.76 22.13 -8.65
C ALA A 29 18.63 23.65 -8.80
N ALA A 30 17.60 24.28 -8.22
CA ALA A 30 17.46 25.73 -8.17
C ALA A 30 18.58 26.41 -7.37
N SER A 31 19.07 25.79 -6.30
CA SER A 31 20.17 26.33 -5.49
C SER A 31 21.49 26.39 -6.26
N THR A 32 21.67 25.51 -7.26
CA THR A 32 22.85 25.55 -8.15
C THR A 32 22.95 26.82 -8.98
N SER A 33 21.85 27.57 -9.16
CA SER A 33 21.83 28.87 -9.85
C SER A 33 22.76 29.91 -9.20
N LEU A 34 23.13 29.70 -7.94
CA LEU A 34 24.05 30.54 -7.18
C LEU A 34 25.52 30.22 -7.42
N LEU A 35 25.84 29.06 -8.02
CA LEU A 35 27.23 28.61 -8.23
C LEU A 35 27.96 29.47 -9.27
N SER A 36 27.30 29.81 -10.38
CA SER A 36 27.86 30.72 -11.39
C SER A 36 26.78 31.25 -12.33
N ARG A 37 27.15 32.24 -13.18
CA ARG A 37 26.25 32.77 -14.23
C ARG A 37 25.76 31.68 -15.19
N ARG A 38 26.55 30.64 -15.43
CA ARG A 38 26.21 29.52 -16.33
C ARG A 38 25.07 28.69 -15.76
N TRP A 39 25.10 28.39 -14.46
CA TRP A 39 24.10 27.55 -13.79
C TRP A 39 22.76 28.24 -13.57
N ARG A 40 22.73 29.58 -13.67
CA ARG A 40 21.56 30.40 -13.35
C ARG A 40 20.29 29.98 -14.09
N TYR A 41 20.42 29.51 -15.33
CA TYR A 41 19.28 29.20 -16.20
C TYR A 41 19.16 27.71 -16.55
N LEU A 42 20.05 26.84 -16.06
CA LEU A 42 20.04 25.41 -16.42
C LEU A 42 18.78 24.71 -15.94
N LEU A 43 18.22 25.12 -14.79
CA LEU A 43 16.96 24.59 -14.28
C LEU A 43 15.79 24.75 -15.27
N ALA A 44 15.84 25.75 -16.16
CA ALA A 44 14.82 25.98 -17.18
C ALA A 44 14.68 24.79 -18.15
N PHE A 45 15.73 23.95 -18.26
CA PHE A 45 15.83 22.83 -19.20
C PHE A 45 15.84 21.46 -18.52
N VAL A 46 15.59 21.40 -17.20
CA VAL A 46 15.54 20.12 -16.47
C VAL A 46 14.17 19.46 -16.69
N PRO A 47 14.10 18.24 -17.24
CA PRO A 47 12.82 17.62 -17.61
C PRO A 47 12.05 17.04 -16.41
N ASN A 48 12.69 16.96 -15.24
CA ASN A 48 12.13 16.39 -14.02
C ASN A 48 11.91 17.49 -12.98
N LEU A 49 10.67 17.66 -12.57
CA LEU A 49 10.30 18.56 -11.49
C LEU A 49 9.75 17.78 -10.30
N GLU A 50 10.32 18.02 -9.14
CA GLU A 50 9.89 17.50 -7.85
C GLU A 50 9.72 18.63 -6.83
N PHE A 51 8.50 18.76 -6.31
CA PHE A 51 8.11 19.73 -5.31
C PHE A 51 7.57 19.00 -4.08
N ASP A 52 8.14 19.30 -2.91
CA ASP A 52 7.73 18.74 -1.61
C ASP A 52 7.65 19.89 -0.59
N ASP A 53 6.45 20.17 -0.09
CA ASP A 53 6.18 21.23 0.88
C ASP A 53 6.86 21.01 2.24
N SER A 54 7.02 19.75 2.67
CA SER A 54 7.67 19.40 3.94
C SER A 54 9.13 19.84 3.97
N VAL A 55 9.78 19.88 2.80
CA VAL A 55 11.15 20.37 2.61
C VAL A 55 11.21 21.92 2.62
N TYR A 56 10.08 22.59 2.35
CA TYR A 56 9.94 24.04 2.46
C TYR A 56 9.68 24.51 3.88
N LEU A 57 8.92 23.73 4.66
CA LEU A 57 8.43 24.11 5.98
C LEU A 57 9.36 23.74 7.16
N HIS A 58 10.63 23.37 6.90
CA HIS A 58 11.65 23.39 7.95
C HIS A 58 12.03 24.82 8.37
N ARG A 59 11.09 25.52 9.00
CA ARG A 59 11.30 26.77 9.72
C ARG A 59 11.33 26.47 11.23
N ASP A 60 12.54 26.35 11.77
CA ASP A 60 12.90 26.40 13.19
C ASP A 60 12.03 25.55 14.16
N LYS A 61 12.49 24.33 14.50
CA LYS A 61 11.95 23.47 15.58
C LYS A 61 12.05 24.08 17.00
N ARG A 62 12.22 25.41 17.13
CA ARG A 62 12.38 26.13 18.40
C ARG A 62 11.07 26.65 19.00
N VAL A 63 9.94 26.53 18.31
CA VAL A 63 8.62 26.78 18.93
C VAL A 63 7.91 25.45 19.13
N LYS A 64 8.41 24.66 20.08
CA LYS A 64 7.54 23.72 20.80
C LYS A 64 6.59 24.57 21.63
N ASN A 65 5.42 24.91 21.10
CA ASN A 65 4.32 25.27 21.97
C ASN A 65 3.75 23.97 22.55
N THR A 66 4.21 23.65 23.75
CA THR A 66 3.45 22.88 24.73
C THR A 66 2.07 23.48 24.86
N LEU A 67 1.04 22.86 24.28
CA LEU A 67 -0.33 22.89 24.77
C LEU A 67 -1.01 21.61 24.28
N HIS A 68 -0.84 20.55 25.08
CA HIS A 68 -1.74 19.42 25.13
C HIS A 68 -3.10 19.94 25.65
N GLU A 69 -4.20 19.47 25.06
CA GLU A 69 -5.56 19.50 25.63
C GLU A 69 -6.21 20.86 25.94
N LYS A 70 -7.09 21.32 25.04
CA LYS A 70 -8.54 21.55 25.27
C LYS A 70 -9.11 22.54 24.26
N GLY A 71 -10.13 22.10 23.52
CA GLY A 71 -11.28 22.88 23.06
C GLY A 71 -11.06 24.16 22.23
N PHE A 72 -11.59 24.16 21.01
CA PHE A 72 -12.40 25.25 20.41
C PHE A 72 -11.94 26.72 20.48
N VAL A 73 -10.67 27.03 20.73
CA VAL A 73 -10.16 28.42 20.78
C VAL A 73 -8.82 28.56 20.04
N GLY A 74 -8.71 27.94 18.87
CA GLY A 74 -7.58 28.13 17.94
C GLY A 74 -7.81 29.20 16.87
N PHE A 75 -9.00 29.80 16.81
CA PHE A 75 -9.43 30.59 15.65
C PHE A 75 -9.13 32.10 15.72
N VAL A 76 -8.44 32.61 16.76
CA VAL A 76 -8.40 34.08 17.01
C VAL A 76 -7.00 34.70 17.17
N LEU A 77 -5.88 33.98 17.07
CA LEU A 77 -4.55 34.61 17.21
C LEU A 77 -3.58 34.32 16.06
N LEU A 78 -3.92 34.79 14.86
CA LEU A 78 -2.90 35.14 13.86
C LEU A 78 -3.23 36.47 13.15
N VAL A 79 -3.56 37.49 13.94
CA VAL A 79 -3.43 38.89 13.51
C VAL A 79 -2.07 39.39 13.99
N ASN A 80 -1.28 39.92 13.05
CA ASN A 80 -0.02 40.63 13.20
C ASN A 80 1.25 39.82 13.51
N ASN A 81 1.88 39.34 12.42
CA ASN A 81 3.34 39.39 12.33
C ASN A 81 3.78 39.93 10.96
N LYS A 82 3.77 41.26 10.83
CA LYS A 82 4.56 42.00 9.83
C LYS A 82 6.06 41.82 10.13
N ARG A 83 6.63 40.65 9.83
CA ARG A 83 8.09 40.46 9.72
C ARG A 83 8.42 40.22 8.25
N LYS A 84 9.01 41.24 7.62
CA LYS A 84 9.72 41.26 6.31
C LYS A 84 9.34 40.14 5.32
N LYS A 85 8.49 40.54 4.37
CA LYS A 85 8.05 39.87 3.14
C LYS A 85 9.24 39.46 2.23
N LEU A 86 9.96 38.41 2.60
CA LEU A 86 10.94 37.68 1.78
C LEU A 86 10.74 36.16 1.82
N SER A 87 9.77 35.67 2.60
CA SER A 87 9.37 34.27 2.59
C SER A 87 8.44 34.05 1.38
N THR A 88 8.99 33.65 0.25
CA THR A 88 8.16 33.21 -0.88
C THR A 88 7.42 31.96 -0.45
N SER A 89 6.09 31.92 -0.61
CA SER A 89 5.29 30.74 -0.27
C SER A 89 5.69 29.56 -1.17
N PHE A 90 5.35 28.33 -0.77
CA PHE A 90 5.54 27.15 -1.61
C PHE A 90 4.81 27.29 -2.97
N PRO A 91 3.54 27.75 -3.03
CA PRO A 91 2.88 28.07 -4.30
C PRO A 91 3.66 29.05 -5.18
N ASP A 92 4.17 30.15 -4.61
CA ASP A 92 4.94 31.12 -5.40
C ASP A 92 6.21 30.49 -5.98
N PHE A 93 6.82 29.53 -5.27
CA PHE A 93 7.98 28.81 -5.78
C PHE A 93 7.61 27.93 -6.96
N VAL A 94 6.54 27.12 -6.84
CA VAL A 94 6.05 26.27 -7.93
C VAL A 94 5.75 27.12 -9.17
N ASP A 95 5.02 28.22 -9.02
CA ASP A 95 4.69 29.11 -10.13
C ASP A 95 5.92 29.74 -10.77
N ARG A 96 6.90 30.20 -9.98
CA ARG A 96 8.15 30.75 -10.53
C ARG A 96 8.93 29.72 -11.33
N ILE A 97 9.02 28.48 -10.86
CA ILE A 97 9.74 27.43 -11.58
C ILE A 97 8.99 27.05 -12.87
N LEU A 98 7.67 26.87 -12.80
CA LEU A 98 6.86 26.57 -13.98
C LEU A 98 6.91 27.69 -15.02
N ALA A 99 6.97 28.95 -14.57
CA ALA A 99 7.15 30.11 -15.44
C ALA A 99 8.57 30.16 -16.04
N LEU A 100 9.61 29.89 -15.25
CA LEU A 100 11.00 29.84 -15.71
C LEU A 100 11.21 28.81 -16.82
N GLN A 101 10.58 27.64 -16.71
CA GLN A 101 10.68 26.59 -17.72
C GLN A 101 9.87 26.86 -19.00
N GLY A 102 8.93 27.82 -18.97
CA GLY A 102 8.09 28.16 -20.12
C GLY A 102 7.29 26.96 -20.63
N ASN A 103 7.44 26.62 -21.91
CA ASN A 103 6.76 25.46 -22.55
C ASN A 103 7.71 24.29 -22.83
N SER A 104 8.83 24.22 -22.11
CA SER A 104 9.78 23.12 -22.28
C SER A 104 9.11 21.78 -21.96
N PRO A 105 9.40 20.71 -22.72
CA PRO A 105 8.89 19.37 -22.44
C PRO A 105 9.23 18.92 -21.02
N LEU A 106 8.29 18.21 -20.39
CA LEU A 106 8.48 17.60 -19.08
C LEU A 106 8.38 16.10 -19.20
N ASP A 107 9.31 15.38 -18.57
CA ASP A 107 9.25 13.92 -18.50
C ASP A 107 8.50 13.50 -17.23
N LYS A 108 8.87 14.11 -16.09
CA LYS A 108 8.32 13.80 -14.76
C LYS A 108 7.91 15.06 -14.01
N PHE A 109 6.74 15.01 -13.39
CA PHE A 109 6.27 16.02 -12.44
C PHE A 109 5.78 15.35 -11.16
N SER A 110 6.37 15.74 -10.03
CA SER A 110 6.00 15.27 -8.70
C SER A 110 5.65 16.46 -7.81
N LEU A 111 4.48 16.40 -7.19
CA LEU A 111 3.95 17.43 -6.31
C LEU A 111 3.44 16.76 -5.04
N LYS A 112 4.06 17.12 -3.92
CA LYS A 112 3.70 16.62 -2.59
C LYS A 112 3.38 17.79 -1.67
N MET A 113 2.17 17.76 -1.14
CA MET A 113 1.58 18.69 -0.19
C MET A 113 0.94 17.88 0.93
N VAL A 114 1.52 17.90 2.12
CA VAL A 114 1.07 17.05 3.24
C VAL A 114 0.97 17.83 4.56
N ASP A 115 1.47 19.07 4.62
CA ASP A 115 1.61 19.79 5.89
C ASP A 115 0.59 20.94 6.05
N GLY A 116 -0.33 20.81 7.02
CA GLY A 116 -1.39 21.78 7.33
C GLY A 116 -0.93 23.09 7.97
N HIS A 117 0.35 23.46 7.80
CA HIS A 117 0.92 24.67 8.37
C HIS A 117 0.82 25.90 7.47
N ASP A 118 0.65 25.72 6.15
CA ASP A 118 0.30 26.78 5.22
C ASP A 118 -0.83 26.23 4.32
N PRO A 119 -2.08 26.69 4.45
CA PRO A 119 -3.16 26.21 3.60
C PRO A 119 -2.85 26.65 2.17
N VAL A 120 -2.30 25.76 1.36
CA VAL A 120 -2.30 25.92 -0.09
C VAL A 120 -3.76 25.93 -0.49
N ASP A 121 -4.15 26.87 -1.35
CA ASP A 121 -5.48 26.84 -1.94
C ASP A 121 -5.55 25.68 -2.93
N PRO A 122 -6.46 24.69 -2.78
CA PRO A 122 -6.64 23.60 -3.75
C PRO A 122 -6.75 24.11 -5.19
N ASP A 123 -7.29 25.32 -5.39
CA ASP A 123 -7.43 25.95 -6.70
C ASP A 123 -6.10 26.28 -7.38
N SER A 124 -4.99 26.30 -6.64
CA SER A 124 -3.64 26.47 -7.22
C SER A 124 -3.13 25.22 -7.93
N VAL A 125 -3.59 24.03 -7.52
CA VAL A 125 -3.11 22.74 -8.02
C VAL A 125 -3.60 22.47 -9.45
N VAL A 126 -4.86 22.80 -9.72
CA VAL A 126 -5.51 22.57 -11.03
C VAL A 126 -4.78 23.29 -12.18
N PRO A 127 -4.43 24.59 -12.09
CA PRO A 127 -3.61 25.27 -13.09
C PRO A 127 -2.24 24.63 -13.30
N TRP A 128 -1.57 24.15 -12.25
CA TRP A 128 -0.28 23.48 -12.38
C TRP A 128 -0.41 22.17 -13.14
N ILE A 129 -1.40 21.35 -12.81
CA ILE A 129 -1.73 20.12 -13.54
C ILE A 129 -1.96 20.44 -15.02
N HIS A 130 -2.77 21.45 -15.34
CA HIS A 130 -3.02 21.82 -16.73
C HIS A 130 -1.73 22.22 -17.47
N LYS A 131 -0.88 23.05 -16.84
CA LYS A 131 0.41 23.46 -17.42
C LYS A 131 1.32 22.27 -17.73
N VAL A 132 1.37 21.26 -16.86
CA VAL A 132 2.27 20.10 -17.06
C VAL A 132 1.72 19.09 -18.07
N LEU A 133 0.40 18.90 -18.12
CA LEU A 133 -0.23 18.01 -19.11
C LEU A 133 -0.01 18.51 -20.54
N VAL A 134 -0.14 19.82 -20.78
CA VAL A 134 0.11 20.42 -22.10
C VAL A 134 1.56 20.24 -22.57
N ARG A 135 2.50 20.02 -21.64
CA ARG A 135 3.93 19.77 -21.92
C ARG A 135 4.25 18.29 -22.19
N GLY A 136 3.26 17.41 -22.17
CA GLY A 136 3.42 15.99 -22.53
C GLY A 136 4.08 15.12 -21.45
N VAL A 137 3.81 15.42 -20.17
CA VAL A 137 4.37 14.67 -19.04
C VAL A 137 4.07 13.17 -19.09
N SER A 138 5.08 12.35 -18.84
CA SER A 138 4.98 10.89 -18.86
C SER A 138 4.80 10.25 -17.48
N ASP A 139 5.35 10.87 -16.43
CA ASP A 139 5.20 10.43 -15.03
C ASP A 139 4.64 11.59 -14.19
N LEU A 140 3.38 11.43 -13.75
CA LEU A 140 2.68 12.41 -12.93
C LEU A 140 2.42 11.82 -11.53
N HIS A 141 3.01 12.45 -10.51
CA HIS A 141 2.86 12.06 -9.11
C HIS A 141 2.28 13.20 -8.29
N LEU A 142 1.05 13.01 -7.81
CA LEU A 142 0.31 13.99 -7.02
C LEU A 142 0.00 13.39 -5.65
N VAL A 143 0.48 14.04 -4.59
CA VAL A 143 0.17 13.73 -3.19
C VAL A 143 -0.31 15.01 -2.53
N VAL A 144 -1.59 15.05 -2.19
CA VAL A 144 -2.26 16.26 -1.73
C VAL A 144 -3.13 15.90 -0.53
N ASP A 145 -2.73 16.35 0.65
CA ASP A 145 -3.51 16.25 1.89
C ASP A 145 -4.07 17.64 2.20
N MET A 146 -5.34 17.86 1.87
CA MET A 146 -6.00 19.16 2.03
C MET A 146 -7.26 18.95 2.83
N ASN A 147 -7.36 19.61 3.98
CA ASN A 147 -8.61 19.68 4.69
C ASN A 147 -9.58 20.52 3.83
N GLU A 148 -10.73 19.93 3.46
CA GLU A 148 -11.85 20.62 2.79
C GLU A 148 -11.56 21.08 1.33
N TRP A 149 -11.25 20.13 0.42
CA TRP A 149 -11.30 20.42 -1.03
C TRP A 149 -12.75 20.69 -1.45
N THR A 150 -13.13 21.97 -1.46
CA THR A 150 -14.50 22.44 -1.72
C THR A 150 -14.78 22.84 -3.16
N SER A 151 -13.75 22.83 -4.03
CA SER A 151 -13.80 23.31 -5.41
C SER A 151 -13.88 22.21 -6.48
N ASP A 152 -13.84 22.62 -7.76
CA ASP A 152 -14.03 21.81 -8.97
C ASP A 152 -13.25 20.48 -8.96
N PRO A 153 -13.79 19.43 -9.62
CA PRO A 153 -13.15 18.12 -9.69
C PRO A 153 -11.76 18.19 -10.32
N LEU A 154 -10.94 17.18 -10.01
CA LEU A 154 -9.67 16.94 -10.71
C LEU A 154 -9.87 17.07 -12.24
N PRO A 155 -8.95 17.75 -12.96
CA PRO A 155 -9.14 17.98 -14.38
C PRO A 155 -9.31 16.67 -15.14
N SER A 156 -10.46 16.47 -15.78
CA SER A 156 -10.75 15.29 -16.60
C SER A 156 -9.69 15.05 -17.69
N ARG A 157 -9.01 16.12 -18.12
CA ARG A 157 -7.87 16.08 -19.06
C ARG A 157 -6.72 15.18 -18.61
N ILE A 158 -6.53 14.95 -17.30
CA ILE A 158 -5.54 13.96 -16.82
C ILE A 158 -5.81 12.60 -17.46
N PHE A 159 -7.08 12.21 -17.56
CA PHE A 159 -7.53 10.93 -18.08
C PHE A 159 -7.61 10.88 -19.61
N LEU A 160 -7.18 11.93 -20.31
CA LEU A 160 -7.14 12.02 -21.77
C LEU A 160 -5.71 12.16 -22.31
N SER A 161 -4.69 11.98 -21.47
CA SER A 161 -3.29 12.15 -21.88
C SER A 161 -2.79 10.99 -22.74
N GLU A 162 -2.24 11.32 -23.91
CA GLU A 162 -1.58 10.36 -24.81
C GLU A 162 -0.10 10.10 -24.45
N THR A 163 0.40 10.77 -23.41
CA THR A 163 1.82 10.75 -23.00
C THR A 163 2.05 10.06 -21.66
N LEU A 164 1.05 10.04 -20.79
CA LEU A 164 1.16 9.44 -19.45
C LEU A 164 1.44 7.93 -19.54
N VAL A 165 2.55 7.53 -18.90
CA VAL A 165 2.97 6.15 -18.68
C VAL A 165 2.74 5.74 -17.22
N LYS A 166 2.94 6.68 -16.29
CA LYS A 166 2.72 6.48 -14.86
C LYS A 166 1.89 7.62 -14.28
N LEU A 167 0.85 7.27 -13.55
CA LEU A 167 -0.03 8.20 -12.86
C LEU A 167 -0.18 7.77 -11.40
N THR A 168 0.14 8.67 -10.48
CA THR A 168 -0.12 8.52 -9.05
C THR A 168 -0.95 9.68 -8.55
N ILE A 169 -2.11 9.39 -7.97
CA ILE A 169 -3.00 10.37 -7.36
C ILE A 169 -3.29 9.90 -5.94
N LYS A 170 -2.81 10.63 -4.95
CA LYS A 170 -3.08 10.40 -3.53
C LYS A 170 -3.71 11.67 -2.98
N ILE A 171 -5.03 11.70 -2.90
CA ILE A 171 -5.76 12.87 -2.42
C ILE A 171 -6.65 12.43 -1.28
N ARG A 172 -6.37 12.93 -0.08
CA ARG A 172 -7.21 12.71 1.08
C ARG A 172 -8.35 13.71 1.08
N ASP A 173 -9.57 13.26 1.36
CA ASP A 173 -10.78 14.09 1.39
C ASP A 173 -10.97 14.95 0.11
N GLY A 174 -10.52 14.40 -1.03
CA GLY A 174 -10.52 15.06 -2.34
C GLY A 174 -11.84 14.95 -3.10
N PRO A 175 -11.96 15.69 -4.22
CA PRO A 175 -13.17 15.69 -5.03
C PRO A 175 -13.32 14.35 -5.77
N PHE A 176 -14.54 14.10 -6.24
CA PHE A 176 -14.79 12.99 -7.15
C PHE A 176 -13.97 13.14 -8.43
N ILE A 177 -13.45 12.01 -8.90
CA ILE A 177 -12.76 11.92 -10.17
C ILE A 177 -13.81 11.74 -11.28
N ASP A 178 -13.86 12.71 -12.20
CA ASP A 178 -14.64 12.58 -13.43
C ASP A 178 -13.93 11.65 -14.42
N VAL A 179 -14.58 10.51 -14.67
CA VAL A 179 -14.12 9.44 -15.57
C VAL A 179 -15.12 9.19 -16.71
N LYS A 180 -15.91 10.21 -17.09
CA LYS A 180 -16.85 10.14 -18.23
C LYS A 180 -16.13 9.78 -19.54
N HIS A 181 -14.93 10.33 -19.73
CA HIS A 181 -14.08 10.07 -20.90
C HIS A 181 -12.67 9.72 -20.43
N VAL A 182 -12.21 8.50 -20.75
CA VAL A 182 -10.88 8.02 -20.40
C VAL A 182 -10.20 7.47 -21.65
N HIS A 183 -9.03 8.01 -21.96
CA HIS A 183 -8.16 7.57 -23.04
C HIS A 183 -6.69 7.76 -22.62
N LEU A 184 -6.10 6.69 -22.10
CA LEU A 184 -4.73 6.65 -21.57
C LEU A 184 -3.94 5.54 -22.27
N PRO A 185 -3.61 5.69 -23.57
CA PRO A 185 -3.13 4.61 -24.43
C PRO A 185 -1.73 4.09 -24.06
N LYS A 186 -0.94 4.85 -23.29
CA LYS A 186 0.43 4.48 -22.88
C LYS A 186 0.56 4.16 -21.39
N LEU A 187 -0.53 4.26 -20.62
CA LEU A 187 -0.48 4.13 -19.17
C LEU A 187 -0.22 2.69 -18.74
N LYS A 188 0.90 2.49 -18.06
CA LYS A 188 1.35 1.19 -17.54
C LYS A 188 1.15 1.05 -16.04
N THR A 189 1.27 2.14 -15.29
CA THR A 189 1.14 2.13 -13.83
C THR A 189 0.13 3.18 -13.38
N LEU A 190 -0.89 2.73 -12.65
CA LEU A 190 -1.91 3.59 -12.05
C LEU A 190 -1.96 3.35 -10.55
N TYR A 191 -1.68 4.39 -9.76
CA TYR A 191 -1.83 4.39 -8.31
C TYR A 191 -2.88 5.42 -7.93
N LEU A 192 -3.94 4.97 -7.26
CA LEU A 192 -4.95 5.84 -6.67
C LEU A 192 -5.09 5.55 -5.18
N GLN A 193 -5.03 6.59 -4.35
CA GLN A 193 -5.23 6.49 -2.90
C GLN A 193 -6.39 7.36 -2.44
N SER A 194 -7.33 6.75 -1.71
CA SER A 194 -8.47 7.44 -1.08
C SER A 194 -9.29 8.30 -2.04
N VAL A 195 -9.39 7.87 -3.30
CA VAL A 195 -10.16 8.56 -4.35
C VAL A 195 -11.59 8.03 -4.43
N MET A 196 -12.51 8.89 -4.83
CA MET A 196 -13.89 8.52 -5.17
C MET A 196 -14.15 8.81 -6.66
N PHE A 197 -14.95 7.98 -7.32
CA PHE A 197 -15.29 8.14 -8.75
C PHE A 197 -16.71 8.65 -8.91
N ASP A 198 -16.94 9.51 -9.91
CA ASP A 198 -18.29 9.79 -10.38
C ASP A 198 -18.92 8.48 -10.91
N GLU A 199 -20.20 8.24 -10.61
CA GLU A 199 -20.93 6.99 -10.94
C GLU A 199 -20.32 5.67 -10.35
N ASN A 200 -19.52 5.74 -9.27
CA ASN A 200 -18.98 4.60 -8.51
C ASN A 200 -18.42 3.45 -9.40
N ASP A 201 -19.09 2.28 -9.42
CA ASP A 201 -18.69 1.07 -10.14
C ASP A 201 -18.55 1.30 -11.66
N ILE A 202 -19.42 2.14 -12.24
CA ILE A 202 -19.45 2.43 -13.67
C ILE A 202 -18.21 3.26 -14.03
N GLY A 203 -17.91 4.27 -13.22
CA GLY A 203 -16.74 5.11 -13.39
C GLY A 203 -15.44 4.31 -13.35
N PHE A 204 -15.31 3.40 -12.37
CA PHE A 204 -14.14 2.54 -12.27
C PHE A 204 -13.96 1.63 -13.50
N ARG A 205 -15.04 1.05 -14.03
CA ARG A 205 -14.97 0.23 -15.26
C ARG A 205 -14.55 1.05 -16.49
N LYS A 206 -15.07 2.29 -16.62
CA LYS A 206 -14.67 3.22 -17.69
C LYS A 206 -13.18 3.59 -17.60
N LEU A 207 -12.67 3.78 -16.39
CA LEU A 207 -11.26 4.04 -16.15
C LEU A 207 -10.37 2.90 -16.66
N LEU A 208 -10.70 1.66 -16.29
CA LEU A 208 -9.92 0.50 -16.72
C LEU A 208 -9.99 0.26 -18.23
N SER A 209 -11.16 0.44 -18.85
CA SER A 209 -11.31 0.27 -20.31
C SER A 209 -10.52 1.31 -21.12
N GLY A 210 -10.30 2.50 -20.56
CA GLY A 210 -9.48 3.55 -21.15
C GLY A 210 -7.96 3.32 -21.03
N CYS A 211 -7.50 2.30 -20.32
CA CYS A 211 -6.09 2.00 -20.06
C CYS A 211 -5.65 0.64 -20.66
N PRO A 212 -5.55 0.50 -21.99
CA PRO A 212 -5.39 -0.80 -22.66
C PRO A 212 -4.05 -1.51 -22.44
N VAL A 213 -3.02 -0.79 -21.96
CA VAL A 213 -1.66 -1.34 -21.74
C VAL A 213 -1.26 -1.39 -20.26
N LEU A 214 -2.25 -1.29 -19.35
CA LEU A 214 -2.02 -1.23 -17.92
C LEU A 214 -1.36 -2.51 -17.40
N GLU A 215 -0.20 -2.38 -16.76
CA GLU A 215 0.60 -3.49 -16.20
C GLU A 215 0.52 -3.54 -14.66
N GLU A 216 0.29 -2.41 -14.00
CA GLU A 216 0.21 -2.30 -12.54
C GLU A 216 -0.91 -1.36 -12.09
N LEU A 217 -1.77 -1.85 -11.20
CA LEU A 217 -2.88 -1.11 -10.60
C LEU A 217 -2.79 -1.17 -9.07
N VAL A 218 -2.76 0.00 -8.44
CA VAL A 218 -2.79 0.15 -6.98
C VAL A 218 -3.98 1.02 -6.60
N LEU A 219 -4.85 0.47 -5.78
CA LEU A 219 -6.04 1.10 -5.23
C LEU A 219 -5.94 0.97 -3.73
N ASP A 220 -5.56 2.04 -3.05
CA ASP A 220 -5.19 2.01 -1.64
C ASP A 220 -6.06 2.95 -0.81
N GLY A 221 -6.37 2.55 0.41
CA GLY A 221 -7.24 3.32 1.31
C GLY A 221 -8.60 3.67 0.71
N MET A 222 -9.19 2.76 -0.08
CA MET A 222 -10.53 2.93 -0.65
C MET A 222 -11.62 2.77 0.43
N GLY A 223 -12.73 3.49 0.31
CA GLY A 223 -13.88 3.30 1.21
C GLY A 223 -14.55 1.94 1.00
N SER A 224 -14.84 1.21 2.09
CA SER A 224 -15.40 -0.15 2.01
C SER A 224 -16.83 -0.22 1.44
N CYS A 225 -17.58 0.87 1.45
CA CYS A 225 -18.98 0.98 1.03
C CYS A 225 -19.17 1.62 -0.35
N VAL A 226 -18.10 1.97 -1.07
CA VAL A 226 -18.24 2.74 -2.32
C VAL A 226 -18.80 1.89 -3.47
N TRP A 227 -18.57 0.57 -3.45
CA TRP A 227 -18.87 -0.29 -4.60
C TRP A 227 -19.82 -1.45 -4.30
N THR A 228 -20.97 -1.45 -4.99
CA THR A 228 -21.92 -2.57 -4.94
C THR A 228 -21.37 -3.80 -5.66
N SER A 229 -20.53 -3.57 -6.67
CA SER A 229 -19.86 -4.59 -7.46
C SER A 229 -18.48 -4.12 -7.87
N PHE A 230 -17.48 -4.99 -7.70
CA PHE A 230 -16.10 -4.72 -8.11
C PHE A 230 -15.73 -5.68 -9.23
N THR A 231 -15.22 -5.16 -10.35
CA THR A 231 -14.79 -6.01 -11.47
C THR A 231 -13.52 -5.47 -12.08
N VAL A 232 -12.47 -6.29 -12.06
CA VAL A 232 -11.21 -6.01 -12.75
C VAL A 232 -11.07 -6.99 -13.90
N SER A 233 -11.18 -6.51 -15.12
CA SER A 233 -11.03 -7.30 -16.35
C SER A 233 -10.02 -6.62 -17.26
N VAL A 234 -8.74 -6.92 -17.03
CA VAL A 234 -7.60 -6.29 -17.71
C VAL A 234 -6.56 -7.37 -17.98
N ALA A 235 -6.47 -7.81 -19.23
CA ALA A 235 -5.59 -8.92 -19.61
C ALA A 235 -4.10 -8.56 -19.53
N THR A 236 -3.72 -7.28 -19.65
CA THR A 236 -2.32 -6.82 -19.57
C THR A 236 -1.80 -6.71 -18.14
N LEU A 237 -2.68 -6.77 -17.14
CA LEU A 237 -2.37 -6.51 -15.74
C LEU A 237 -1.48 -7.61 -15.17
N LYS A 238 -0.33 -7.23 -14.61
CA LYS A 238 0.64 -8.13 -13.96
C LYS A 238 0.66 -8.01 -12.44
N ARG A 239 0.33 -6.82 -11.92
CA ARG A 239 0.29 -6.52 -10.49
C ARG A 239 -0.98 -5.79 -10.12
N LEU A 240 -1.69 -6.29 -9.12
CA LEU A 240 -2.88 -5.67 -8.57
C LEU A 240 -2.72 -5.54 -7.05
N THR A 241 -2.90 -4.33 -6.54
CA THR A 241 -3.06 -4.06 -5.11
C THR A 241 -4.40 -3.36 -4.92
N PHE A 242 -5.24 -3.94 -4.06
CA PHE A 242 -6.53 -3.38 -3.70
C PHE A 242 -6.69 -3.45 -2.18
N CYS A 243 -6.71 -2.31 -1.52
CA CYS A 243 -6.81 -2.21 -0.07
C CYS A 243 -7.89 -1.22 0.34
N CYS A 244 -8.98 -1.74 0.91
CA CYS A 244 -10.00 -0.92 1.55
C CYS A 244 -9.61 -0.56 2.99
N GLN A 245 -10.04 0.61 3.43
CA GLN A 245 -9.91 1.00 4.84
C GLN A 245 -10.86 0.17 5.69
N LYS A 246 -10.34 -0.37 6.80
CA LYS A 246 -11.17 -0.96 7.85
C LYS A 246 -11.85 0.20 8.58
N MET A 247 -13.16 0.35 8.41
CA MET A 247 -13.92 1.40 9.09
C MET A 247 -13.88 1.11 10.60
N SER A 248 -13.23 1.98 11.37
CA SER A 248 -13.27 1.89 12.83
C SER A 248 -14.66 2.27 13.31
N SER A 249 -15.18 1.55 14.31
CA SER A 249 -16.55 1.57 14.85
C SER A 249 -17.05 2.91 15.43
N PHE A 250 -16.46 4.05 15.07
CA PHE A 250 -16.70 5.38 15.63
C PHE A 250 -17.28 6.37 14.59
N GLY A 251 -18.21 5.93 13.74
CA GLY A 251 -18.93 6.81 12.82
C GLY A 251 -20.29 6.22 12.43
N TYR A 252 -21.34 7.04 12.55
CA TYR A 252 -22.76 6.68 12.35
C TYR A 252 -23.15 6.49 10.88
N MET A 253 -22.48 5.62 10.12
CA MET A 253 -22.99 5.16 8.82
C MET A 253 -23.05 3.63 8.81
N HIS A 254 -24.28 3.12 8.82
CA HIS A 254 -24.66 1.71 8.99
C HIS A 254 -24.67 0.90 7.69
N ASP A 255 -23.95 1.32 6.65
CA ASP A 255 -23.92 0.56 5.38
C ASP A 255 -22.81 -0.49 5.44
N ASP A 256 -22.93 -1.40 6.41
CA ASP A 256 -22.13 -2.62 6.60
C ASP A 256 -22.56 -3.75 5.64
N GLU A 257 -23.03 -3.40 4.43
CA GLU A 257 -23.40 -4.39 3.43
C GLU A 257 -22.17 -4.90 2.69
N ASN A 258 -22.13 -6.22 2.51
CA ASN A 258 -21.09 -6.84 1.71
C ASN A 258 -21.27 -6.44 0.24
N PRO A 259 -20.17 -6.24 -0.50
CA PRO A 259 -20.22 -6.14 -1.95
C PRO A 259 -20.96 -7.34 -2.54
N ASN A 260 -21.87 -7.11 -3.48
CA ASN A 260 -22.69 -8.17 -4.03
C ASN A 260 -21.86 -9.14 -4.85
N ASN A 261 -21.08 -8.62 -5.79
CA ASN A 261 -20.27 -9.42 -6.71
C ASN A 261 -18.88 -8.82 -6.88
N VAL A 262 -17.86 -9.64 -6.66
CA VAL A 262 -16.47 -9.27 -6.91
C VAL A 262 -15.88 -10.21 -7.96
N SER A 263 -15.39 -9.67 -9.07
CA SER A 263 -14.89 -10.46 -10.20
C SER A 263 -13.51 -10.05 -10.65
N PHE A 264 -12.70 -11.04 -11.00
CA PHE A 264 -11.37 -10.87 -11.56
C PHE A 264 -11.25 -11.68 -12.85
N ASP A 265 -10.94 -10.99 -13.94
CA ASP A 265 -10.59 -11.58 -15.22
C ASP A 265 -9.25 -11.04 -15.72
N THR A 266 -8.19 -11.48 -15.04
CA THR A 266 -6.82 -10.99 -15.22
C THR A 266 -5.88 -12.19 -15.30
N PRO A 267 -5.90 -12.94 -16.43
CA PRO A 267 -5.16 -14.20 -16.55
C PRO A 267 -3.64 -14.04 -16.43
N ASN A 268 -3.10 -12.87 -16.80
CA ASN A 268 -1.66 -12.59 -16.75
C ASN A 268 -1.19 -11.98 -15.41
N LEU A 269 -2.06 -11.93 -14.41
CA LEU A 269 -1.73 -11.39 -13.09
C LEU A 269 -0.72 -12.29 -12.39
N VAL A 270 0.40 -11.73 -11.93
CA VAL A 270 1.49 -12.47 -11.26
C VAL A 270 1.54 -12.19 -9.76
N TYR A 271 1.09 -10.99 -9.35
CA TYR A 271 1.01 -10.55 -7.96
C TYR A 271 -0.36 -9.97 -7.63
N LEU A 272 -0.94 -10.42 -6.51
CA LEU A 272 -2.18 -9.90 -5.94
C LEU A 272 -1.97 -9.51 -4.48
N GLU A 273 -2.35 -8.29 -4.13
CA GLU A 273 -2.61 -7.89 -2.75
C GLU A 273 -4.06 -7.42 -2.67
N TYR A 274 -4.85 -8.08 -1.84
CA TYR A 274 -6.30 -7.88 -1.77
C TYR A 274 -6.77 -7.83 -0.32
N ALA A 275 -7.24 -6.67 0.09
CA ALA A 275 -7.75 -6.39 1.41
C ALA A 275 -9.13 -5.72 1.34
N GLN A 276 -10.19 -6.43 1.74
CA GLN A 276 -11.57 -5.93 1.71
C GLN A 276 -12.50 -6.73 2.63
N VAL A 277 -13.65 -6.15 3.00
CA VAL A 277 -14.79 -6.93 3.49
C VAL A 277 -15.17 -8.03 2.48
N ILE A 278 -15.55 -9.20 2.99
CA ILE A 278 -15.96 -10.37 2.21
C ILE A 278 -17.15 -10.02 1.31
N ALA A 279 -17.11 -10.44 0.05
CA ALA A 279 -18.23 -10.27 -0.86
C ALA A 279 -19.29 -11.38 -0.70
N ASN A 280 -20.51 -11.09 -1.10
CA ASN A 280 -21.57 -12.08 -1.18
C ASN A 280 -21.18 -13.19 -2.16
N ASN A 281 -20.65 -12.84 -3.34
CA ASN A 281 -20.21 -13.80 -4.35
C ASN A 281 -18.96 -13.35 -5.13
N TYR A 282 -18.25 -14.35 -5.67
CA TYR A 282 -17.12 -14.16 -6.58
C TYR A 282 -17.35 -14.91 -7.90
N PRO A 283 -18.20 -14.41 -8.80
CA PRO A 283 -18.71 -15.20 -9.92
C PRO A 283 -17.64 -15.52 -10.98
N LYS A 284 -16.56 -14.74 -11.05
CA LYS A 284 -15.41 -15.02 -11.93
C LYS A 284 -14.12 -14.67 -11.22
N VAL A 285 -13.21 -15.64 -11.12
CA VAL A 285 -11.89 -15.47 -10.49
C VAL A 285 -10.84 -16.16 -11.35
N ASN A 286 -10.37 -15.46 -12.36
CA ASN A 286 -9.37 -15.94 -13.31
C ASN A 286 -7.99 -15.32 -12.99
N PHE A 287 -7.11 -16.19 -12.46
CA PHE A 287 -5.77 -15.88 -11.97
C PHE A 287 -4.76 -16.94 -12.47
N ASP A 288 -4.81 -17.30 -13.75
CA ASP A 288 -4.07 -18.43 -14.31
C ASP A 288 -2.56 -18.38 -14.04
N LEU A 289 -1.93 -17.20 -14.13
CA LEU A 289 -0.49 -17.01 -13.91
C LEU A 289 -0.12 -16.47 -12.51
N LEU A 290 -1.05 -16.46 -11.55
CA LEU A 290 -0.80 -15.85 -10.24
C LEU A 290 0.23 -16.65 -9.43
N VAL A 291 1.32 -15.97 -9.06
CA VAL A 291 2.45 -16.58 -8.34
C VAL A 291 2.41 -16.23 -6.86
N GLU A 292 2.11 -14.98 -6.53
CA GLU A 292 2.12 -14.46 -5.16
C GLU A 292 0.81 -13.75 -4.84
N ALA A 293 0.23 -14.09 -3.68
CA ALA A 293 -0.99 -13.48 -3.19
C ALA A 293 -0.87 -13.10 -1.71
N LYS A 294 -1.27 -11.88 -1.36
CA LYS A 294 -1.48 -11.42 0.01
C LYS A 294 -2.96 -11.10 0.20
N ILE A 295 -3.61 -11.86 1.07
CA ILE A 295 -5.06 -11.79 1.26
C ILE A 295 -5.36 -11.34 2.69
N ASP A 296 -6.09 -10.23 2.80
CA ASP A 296 -6.70 -9.75 4.04
C ASP A 296 -8.20 -9.50 3.84
N ILE A 297 -8.99 -10.57 3.83
CA ILE A 297 -10.45 -10.48 3.78
C ILE A 297 -11.06 -10.65 5.16
N TRP A 298 -12.08 -9.85 5.48
CA TRP A 298 -12.72 -9.88 6.80
C TRP A 298 -14.25 -9.83 6.72
N MET A 299 -14.89 -10.19 7.83
CA MET A 299 -16.32 -9.96 8.07
C MET A 299 -16.48 -8.70 8.93
N THR A 300 -17.63 -8.03 8.86
CA THR A 300 -17.93 -6.90 9.74
C THR A 300 -18.06 -7.35 11.20
N VAL A 301 -17.97 -6.42 12.15
CA VAL A 301 -18.04 -6.74 13.59
C VAL A 301 -19.36 -7.44 13.93
N ASP A 302 -20.46 -6.99 13.33
CA ASP A 302 -21.78 -7.57 13.58
C ASP A 302 -21.96 -8.94 12.93
N GLN A 303 -21.42 -9.14 11.73
CA GLN A 303 -21.35 -10.46 11.10
C GLN A 303 -20.54 -11.45 11.96
N ILE A 304 -19.39 -11.03 12.49
CA ILE A 304 -18.56 -11.85 13.38
C ILE A 304 -19.33 -12.24 14.64
N ARG A 305 -20.06 -11.30 15.25
CA ARG A 305 -20.91 -11.57 16.41
C ARG A 305 -21.98 -12.60 16.06
N GLU A 306 -22.66 -12.43 14.94
CA GLU A 306 -23.72 -13.33 14.47
C GLU A 306 -23.22 -14.76 14.23
N VAL A 307 -22.15 -14.94 13.43
CA VAL A 307 -21.63 -16.29 13.10
C VAL A 307 -21.04 -17.01 14.32
N ARG A 308 -20.52 -16.26 15.30
CA ARG A 308 -20.00 -16.84 16.54
C ARG A 308 -21.11 -17.29 17.49
N LEU A 309 -22.26 -16.61 17.49
CA LEU A 309 -23.45 -17.00 18.26
C LEU A 309 -24.14 -18.23 17.63
N ARG A 310 -24.23 -18.28 16.30
CA ARG A 310 -24.95 -19.33 15.55
C ARG A 310 -24.11 -20.56 15.19
N LYS A 311 -23.03 -20.86 15.95
CA LYS A 311 -22.06 -21.94 15.67
C LYS A 311 -22.65 -23.33 15.37
N ASN A 312 -23.92 -23.59 15.71
CA ASN A 312 -24.59 -24.88 15.54
C ASN A 312 -25.66 -24.90 14.42
N GLU A 313 -25.90 -23.78 13.73
CA GLU A 313 -26.89 -23.70 12.65
C GLU A 313 -26.22 -23.94 11.29
N VAL A 314 -26.82 -24.79 10.47
CA VAL A 314 -26.36 -25.08 9.10
C VAL A 314 -26.77 -23.90 8.21
N ASN A 315 -25.83 -23.33 7.47
CA ASN A 315 -26.05 -22.38 6.36
C ASN A 315 -26.22 -20.87 6.71
N CYS A 316 -25.54 -20.37 7.74
CA CYS A 316 -25.51 -18.94 8.10
C CYS A 316 -24.32 -18.15 7.49
N MET A 317 -23.94 -18.43 6.25
CA MET A 317 -22.81 -17.72 5.61
C MET A 317 -23.17 -16.26 5.35
N VAL A 318 -22.43 -15.34 5.97
CA VAL A 318 -22.58 -13.88 5.75
C VAL A 318 -22.00 -13.43 4.41
N GLY A 319 -21.22 -14.28 3.75
CA GLY A 319 -20.63 -14.09 2.42
C GLY A 319 -19.99 -15.40 1.95
N ASN A 320 -19.53 -15.47 0.70
CA ASN A 320 -19.01 -16.72 0.13
C ASN A 320 -17.62 -16.54 -0.48
N ALA A 321 -16.58 -16.94 0.25
CA ALA A 321 -15.19 -16.89 -0.20
C ALA A 321 -14.78 -18.08 -1.09
N THR A 322 -15.65 -19.06 -1.32
CA THR A 322 -15.26 -20.36 -1.91
C THR A 322 -14.61 -20.19 -3.28
N ASP A 323 -15.27 -19.49 -4.19
CA ASP A 323 -14.78 -19.32 -5.57
C ASP A 323 -13.54 -18.43 -5.64
N PHE A 324 -13.46 -17.43 -4.76
CA PHE A 324 -12.26 -16.61 -4.58
C PHE A 324 -11.04 -17.45 -4.21
N ILE A 325 -11.19 -18.28 -3.18
CA ILE A 325 -10.11 -19.12 -2.69
C ILE A 325 -9.76 -20.21 -3.72
N VAL A 326 -10.72 -20.75 -4.46
CA VAL A 326 -10.49 -21.67 -5.60
C VAL A 326 -9.65 -20.99 -6.69
N GLY A 327 -9.90 -19.72 -6.99
CA GLY A 327 -9.12 -18.94 -7.95
C GLY A 327 -7.64 -18.81 -7.57
N LEU A 328 -7.30 -18.87 -6.28
CA LEU A 328 -5.93 -18.80 -5.78
C LEU A 328 -5.16 -20.13 -5.86
N ARG A 329 -5.73 -21.22 -6.39
CA ARG A 329 -5.15 -22.58 -6.35
C ARG A 329 -3.73 -22.71 -6.95
N ASN A 330 -3.36 -21.82 -7.87
CA ASN A 330 -2.09 -21.88 -8.61
C ASN A 330 -0.92 -21.17 -7.89
N VAL A 331 -1.17 -20.44 -6.81
CA VAL A 331 -0.14 -19.61 -6.16
C VAL A 331 1.01 -20.44 -5.61
N ARG A 332 2.21 -19.85 -5.67
CA ARG A 332 3.44 -20.39 -5.09
C ARG A 332 3.71 -19.83 -3.69
N VAL A 333 3.34 -18.56 -3.48
CA VAL A 333 3.51 -17.82 -2.23
C VAL A 333 2.16 -17.25 -1.82
N LEU A 334 1.70 -17.59 -0.62
CA LEU A 334 0.43 -17.12 -0.07
C LEU A 334 0.64 -16.52 1.30
N TYR A 335 0.11 -15.31 1.51
CA TYR A 335 0.01 -14.66 2.81
C TYR A 335 -1.47 -14.52 3.18
N LEU A 336 -1.82 -14.92 4.41
CA LEU A 336 -3.17 -14.82 4.96
C LEU A 336 -3.16 -14.00 6.26
N SER A 337 -4.07 -13.03 6.35
CA SER A 337 -4.36 -12.32 7.60
C SER A 337 -5.08 -13.20 8.63
N PRO A 338 -5.08 -12.82 9.92
CA PRO A 338 -5.91 -13.50 10.92
C PRO A 338 -7.39 -13.52 10.52
N GLU A 339 -7.92 -12.39 10.07
CA GLU A 339 -9.32 -12.23 9.68
C GLU A 339 -9.68 -13.15 8.51
N THR A 340 -8.74 -13.34 7.59
CA THR A 340 -8.91 -14.30 6.47
C THR A 340 -9.10 -15.72 6.98
N LEU A 341 -8.48 -16.12 8.09
CA LEU A 341 -8.72 -17.43 8.70
C LEU A 341 -10.14 -17.56 9.28
N GLU A 342 -10.73 -16.48 9.82
CA GLU A 342 -12.14 -16.51 10.23
C GLU A 342 -13.05 -16.63 9.02
N VAL A 343 -12.78 -15.88 7.95
CA VAL A 343 -13.52 -16.00 6.68
C VAL A 343 -13.43 -17.43 6.13
N LEU A 344 -12.25 -18.06 6.15
CA LEU A 344 -12.10 -19.46 5.75
C LEU A 344 -12.86 -20.44 6.66
N THR A 345 -13.10 -20.07 7.93
CA THR A 345 -13.84 -20.90 8.88
C THR A 345 -15.35 -20.85 8.63
N TYR A 346 -15.88 -19.65 8.37
CA TYR A 346 -17.32 -19.39 8.37
C TYR A 346 -17.92 -19.17 6.97
N CYS A 347 -17.13 -18.70 6.01
CA CYS A 347 -17.58 -18.28 4.68
C CYS A 347 -16.96 -19.10 3.53
N CYS A 348 -16.22 -20.17 3.83
CA CYS A 348 -15.58 -21.01 2.81
C CYS A 348 -16.05 -22.46 2.95
N LYS A 349 -16.81 -22.95 1.95
CA LYS A 349 -17.33 -24.33 1.97
C LYS A 349 -16.20 -25.34 1.78
N GLN A 350 -15.29 -25.03 0.86
CA GLN A 350 -14.17 -25.89 0.51
C GLN A 350 -12.92 -25.08 0.21
N ILE A 351 -11.81 -25.57 0.75
CA ILE A 351 -10.47 -25.07 0.44
C ILE A 351 -9.97 -25.95 -0.71
N PRO A 352 -9.46 -25.39 -1.82
CA PRO A 352 -8.94 -26.16 -2.94
C PRO A 352 -7.63 -26.85 -2.56
N ILE A 353 -7.14 -27.69 -3.47
CA ILE A 353 -5.76 -28.19 -3.42
C ILE A 353 -4.86 -27.13 -4.04
N PHE A 354 -3.82 -26.73 -3.33
CA PHE A 354 -2.80 -25.80 -3.80
C PHE A 354 -1.59 -26.59 -4.32
N GLU A 355 -1.61 -26.94 -5.61
CA GLU A 355 -0.62 -27.84 -6.19
C GLU A 355 0.81 -27.26 -6.25
N ASN A 356 0.93 -25.93 -6.20
CA ASN A 356 2.20 -25.22 -6.36
C ASN A 356 2.63 -24.42 -5.12
N LEU A 357 1.80 -24.39 -4.08
CA LEU A 357 2.09 -23.62 -2.87
C LEU A 357 3.31 -24.19 -2.17
N SER A 358 4.37 -23.38 -2.10
CA SER A 358 5.65 -23.73 -1.47
C SER A 358 5.93 -22.88 -0.24
N HIS A 359 5.33 -21.68 -0.16
CA HIS A 359 5.52 -20.74 0.94
C HIS A 359 4.17 -20.22 1.43
N LEU A 360 3.84 -20.50 2.70
CA LEU A 360 2.62 -20.00 3.35
C LEU A 360 3.00 -19.12 4.52
N THR A 361 2.50 -17.89 4.55
CA THR A 361 2.65 -16.95 5.67
C THR A 361 1.29 -16.71 6.32
N ILE A 362 1.26 -16.77 7.64
CA ILE A 362 0.06 -16.57 8.44
C ILE A 362 0.38 -15.58 9.54
N LYS A 363 -0.42 -14.53 9.61
CA LYS A 363 -0.41 -13.64 10.76
C LYS A 363 -1.39 -14.12 11.81
N SER A 364 -0.96 -14.13 13.07
CA SER A 364 -1.75 -14.63 14.20
C SER A 364 -2.45 -13.50 14.94
N ASP A 365 -3.66 -13.75 15.43
CA ASP A 365 -4.35 -12.88 16.38
C ASP A 365 -4.90 -13.74 17.54
N PRO A 366 -4.72 -13.33 18.82
CA PRO A 366 -5.21 -14.09 19.97
C PRO A 366 -6.72 -14.37 19.99
N ASN A 367 -7.53 -13.61 19.26
CA ASN A 367 -8.98 -13.71 19.21
C ASN A 367 -9.49 -14.58 18.05
N VAL A 368 -8.61 -14.93 17.12
CA VAL A 368 -8.91 -15.71 15.90
C VAL A 368 -8.52 -17.17 16.09
N GLY A 369 -9.33 -18.09 15.56
CA GLY A 369 -9.03 -19.52 15.52
C GLY A 369 -8.25 -19.93 14.26
N TRP A 370 -7.51 -21.03 14.33
CA TRP A 370 -6.69 -21.62 13.27
C TRP A 370 -7.31 -22.88 12.64
N LYS A 371 -8.57 -23.19 12.91
CA LYS A 371 -9.30 -24.34 12.32
C LYS A 371 -9.00 -24.61 10.84
N PRO A 372 -9.06 -23.62 9.93
CA PRO A 372 -8.85 -23.85 8.50
C PRO A 372 -7.40 -24.19 8.16
N LEU A 373 -6.44 -23.86 9.02
CA LEU A 373 -5.03 -24.12 8.80
C LEU A 373 -4.73 -25.61 8.61
N THR A 374 -5.41 -26.46 9.38
CA THR A 374 -5.26 -27.91 9.26
C THR A 374 -5.63 -28.42 7.86
N LYS A 375 -6.67 -27.85 7.26
CA LYS A 375 -7.13 -28.18 5.91
C LYS A 375 -6.22 -27.54 4.85
N LEU A 376 -5.77 -26.29 5.04
CA LEU A 376 -4.79 -25.64 4.18
C LEU A 376 -3.50 -26.46 4.07
N LEU A 377 -2.93 -26.88 5.20
CA LEU A 377 -1.69 -27.67 5.22
C LEU A 377 -1.87 -29.03 4.52
N LYS A 378 -2.99 -29.73 4.76
CA LYS A 378 -3.29 -31.00 4.08
C LYS A 378 -3.46 -30.82 2.57
N ASN A 379 -4.03 -29.70 2.15
CA ASN A 379 -4.28 -29.39 0.75
C ASN A 379 -3.07 -28.76 0.04
N SER A 380 -1.91 -28.68 0.69
CA SER A 380 -0.71 -28.04 0.14
C SER A 380 0.46 -29.05 0.07
N PRO A 381 0.44 -30.01 -0.88
CA PRO A 381 1.37 -31.14 -0.89
C PRO A 381 2.83 -30.75 -1.12
N LYS A 382 3.09 -29.60 -1.76
CA LYS A 382 4.45 -29.09 -2.03
C LYS A 382 4.90 -28.01 -1.03
N LEU A 383 4.19 -27.83 0.08
CA LEU A 383 4.51 -26.78 1.04
C LEU A 383 5.85 -27.07 1.73
N GLU A 384 6.83 -26.19 1.52
CA GLU A 384 8.18 -26.34 2.07
C GLU A 384 8.45 -25.37 3.22
N THR A 385 7.91 -24.16 3.13
CA THR A 385 8.11 -23.08 4.12
C THR A 385 6.79 -22.64 4.71
N LEU A 386 6.69 -22.69 6.03
CA LEU A 386 5.59 -22.11 6.80
C LEU A 386 6.12 -20.95 7.65
N VAL A 387 5.47 -19.79 7.56
CA VAL A 387 5.85 -18.59 8.29
C VAL A 387 4.71 -18.17 9.20
N PHE A 388 4.98 -17.99 10.49
CA PHE A 388 4.05 -17.45 11.45
C PHE A 388 4.49 -16.06 11.91
N GLN A 389 3.64 -15.06 11.72
CA GLN A 389 3.78 -13.75 12.35
C GLN A 389 2.98 -13.75 13.67
N GLY A 390 3.64 -14.17 14.75
CA GLY A 390 3.05 -14.51 16.04
C GLY A 390 2.48 -15.93 16.11
N LEU A 391 2.28 -16.44 17.33
CA LEU A 391 1.75 -17.80 17.60
C LEU A 391 0.51 -17.83 18.49
N LEU A 392 -0.04 -16.66 18.82
CA LEU A 392 -1.19 -16.56 19.71
C LEU A 392 -2.47 -16.67 18.89
N HIS A 393 -3.37 -17.55 19.32
CA HIS A 393 -4.68 -17.76 18.72
C HIS A 393 -5.67 -18.25 19.79
N ARG A 394 -6.96 -18.20 19.48
CA ARG A 394 -8.06 -18.48 20.41
C ARG A 394 -8.10 -19.93 20.91
N ASP A 395 -7.84 -20.89 20.01
CA ASP A 395 -8.16 -22.31 20.19
C ASP A 395 -6.92 -23.23 20.23
N ASN A 396 -6.38 -23.54 21.41
CA ASN A 396 -5.13 -24.33 21.56
C ASN A 396 -5.19 -25.79 21.04
N LYS A 397 -6.36 -26.35 20.74
CA LYS A 397 -6.47 -27.74 20.24
C LYS A 397 -5.94 -27.90 18.81
N GLU A 398 -5.84 -26.79 18.06
CA GLU A 398 -5.48 -26.78 16.65
C GLU A 398 -3.95 -26.91 16.45
N ASP A 399 -3.16 -26.60 17.48
CA ASP A 399 -1.72 -26.79 17.53
C ASP A 399 -1.29 -28.25 17.26
N VAL A 400 -2.10 -29.21 17.73
CA VAL A 400 -1.82 -30.65 17.59
C VAL A 400 -1.98 -31.12 16.15
N ALA A 401 -2.87 -30.48 15.38
CA ALA A 401 -3.09 -30.85 13.99
C ALA A 401 -2.02 -30.26 13.06
N ILE A 402 -1.57 -29.03 13.33
CA ILE A 402 -0.49 -28.36 12.58
C ILE A 402 0.85 -29.09 12.75
N SER A 403 1.06 -29.63 13.95
CA SER A 403 2.20 -30.46 14.32
C SER A 403 2.44 -31.68 13.43
N SER A 404 1.41 -32.16 12.72
CA SER A 404 1.52 -33.30 11.77
C SER A 404 1.99 -32.90 10.36
N SER A 405 2.25 -31.61 10.11
CA SER A 405 2.64 -31.11 8.80
C SER A 405 4.03 -31.60 8.36
N SER A 406 4.20 -31.78 7.04
CA SER A 406 5.45 -32.25 6.41
C SER A 406 6.40 -31.12 6.00
N VAL A 407 6.22 -29.91 6.53
CA VAL A 407 7.00 -28.70 6.22
C VAL A 407 8.47 -28.87 6.63
N LYS A 408 9.38 -28.35 5.80
CA LYS A 408 10.85 -28.41 6.01
C LYS A 408 11.38 -27.21 6.76
N VAL A 409 10.84 -26.02 6.48
CA VAL A 409 11.28 -24.74 7.06
C VAL A 409 10.14 -24.08 7.80
N LEU A 410 10.32 -23.85 9.10
CA LEU A 410 9.40 -23.08 9.92
C LEU A 410 10.04 -21.75 10.30
N LYS A 411 9.39 -20.64 9.97
CA LYS A 411 9.83 -19.29 10.36
C LYS A 411 8.83 -18.69 11.32
N ILE A 412 9.29 -18.11 12.42
CA ILE A 412 8.42 -17.58 13.47
C ILE A 412 8.90 -16.20 13.87
N PHE A 413 8.03 -15.21 13.73
CA PHE A 413 8.25 -13.87 14.24
C PHE A 413 7.60 -13.78 15.62
N LEU A 414 8.42 -13.66 16.65
CA LEU A 414 7.97 -13.57 18.03
C LEU A 414 7.80 -12.10 18.42
N SER A 415 6.59 -11.74 18.85
CA SER A 415 6.35 -10.50 19.59
C SER A 415 6.63 -10.70 21.08
N GLY A 416 6.91 -9.61 21.81
CA GLY A 416 7.25 -9.67 23.25
C GLY A 416 6.13 -10.22 24.15
N ASP A 417 4.88 -10.22 23.68
CA ASP A 417 3.73 -10.60 24.49
C ASP A 417 3.58 -12.12 24.68
N LYS A 418 3.40 -12.53 25.94
CA LYS A 418 3.18 -13.93 26.35
C LYS A 418 4.24 -14.89 25.78
N LEU A 419 5.49 -14.44 25.65
CA LEU A 419 6.59 -15.20 25.05
C LEU A 419 6.73 -16.62 25.59
N LYS A 420 6.60 -16.83 26.90
CA LYS A 420 6.66 -18.18 27.51
C LYS A 420 5.68 -19.16 26.87
N LYS A 421 4.44 -18.73 26.62
CA LYS A 421 3.42 -19.57 25.96
C LYS A 421 3.82 -19.87 24.51
N GLN A 422 4.34 -18.86 23.80
CA GLN A 422 4.81 -19.03 22.43
C GLN A 422 5.99 -20.03 22.37
N ILE A 423 6.95 -19.93 23.29
CA ILE A 423 8.08 -20.86 23.41
C ILE A 423 7.61 -22.31 23.64
N GLU A 424 6.64 -22.53 24.51
CA GLU A 424 6.09 -23.88 24.73
C GLU A 424 5.43 -24.47 23.47
N LYS A 425 4.74 -23.63 22.68
CA LYS A 425 4.21 -24.06 21.37
C LYS A 425 5.32 -24.45 20.41
N VAL A 426 6.42 -23.70 20.37
CA VAL A 426 7.56 -24.06 19.51
C VAL A 426 8.22 -25.36 19.96
N LYS A 427 8.39 -25.57 21.27
CA LYS A 427 8.87 -26.85 21.82
C LYS A 427 7.97 -28.01 21.38
N HIS A 428 6.65 -27.78 21.34
CA HIS A 428 5.71 -28.77 20.84
C HIS A 428 5.97 -29.06 19.36
N PHE A 429 6.03 -28.05 18.49
CA PHE A 429 6.29 -28.23 17.05
C PHE A 429 7.62 -28.94 16.76
N LEU A 430 8.69 -28.60 17.48
CA LEU A 430 9.99 -29.27 17.33
C LEU A 430 9.94 -30.77 17.65
N LYS A 431 9.06 -31.19 18.56
CA LYS A 431 8.89 -32.60 18.93
C LYS A 431 7.99 -33.36 17.97
N THR A 432 7.03 -32.67 17.37
CA THR A 432 5.93 -33.31 16.63
C THR A 432 6.09 -33.25 15.12
N MET A 433 6.78 -32.24 14.57
CA MET A 433 6.97 -32.09 13.12
C MET A 433 8.06 -33.04 12.61
N PRO A 434 7.72 -34.08 11.82
CA PRO A 434 8.63 -35.17 11.51
C PRO A 434 9.69 -34.84 10.44
N ARG A 435 9.46 -33.80 9.62
CA ARG A 435 10.32 -33.41 8.48
C ARG A 435 10.94 -32.02 8.62
N LEU A 436 10.88 -31.44 9.81
CA LEU A 436 11.38 -30.09 10.03
C LEU A 436 12.92 -30.08 10.03
N GLU A 437 13.51 -29.44 9.03
CA GLU A 437 14.96 -29.34 8.82
C GLU A 437 15.54 -28.02 9.35
N GLN A 438 14.74 -26.94 9.27
CA GLN A 438 15.18 -25.61 9.67
C GLN A 438 14.07 -24.87 10.43
N LEU A 439 14.44 -24.28 11.57
CA LEU A 439 13.61 -23.38 12.35
C LEU A 439 14.30 -22.01 12.44
N VAL A 440 13.64 -20.96 11.94
CA VAL A 440 14.17 -19.59 11.98
C VAL A 440 13.29 -18.74 12.89
N PHE A 441 13.90 -18.13 13.88
CA PHE A 441 13.24 -17.17 14.76
C PHE A 441 13.66 -15.76 14.42
N TYR A 442 12.67 -14.90 14.23
CA TYR A 442 12.83 -13.47 14.21
C TYR A 442 12.34 -12.92 15.55
N TYR A 443 13.17 -12.11 16.20
CA TYR A 443 12.87 -11.59 17.54
C TYR A 443 13.30 -10.13 17.71
N ASP A 444 12.54 -9.41 18.52
CA ASP A 444 12.93 -8.09 19.03
C ASP A 444 14.06 -8.25 20.05
N VAL A 445 15.09 -7.41 19.95
CA VAL A 445 16.27 -7.38 20.83
C VAL A 445 15.89 -7.35 22.31
N LYS A 446 14.74 -6.75 22.66
CA LYS A 446 14.20 -6.71 24.03
C LYS A 446 13.96 -8.10 24.64
N VAL A 447 13.84 -9.12 23.80
CA VAL A 447 13.46 -10.49 24.20
C VAL A 447 14.67 -11.44 24.23
N LEU A 448 15.85 -10.97 23.83
CA LEU A 448 17.08 -11.76 23.67
C LEU A 448 17.43 -12.59 24.93
N SER A 449 17.32 -12.01 26.13
CA SER A 449 17.67 -12.67 27.39
C SER A 449 16.84 -13.92 27.67
N GLN A 450 15.62 -14.01 27.13
CA GLN A 450 14.71 -15.14 27.30
C GLN A 450 14.84 -16.22 26.21
N LEU A 451 15.53 -15.90 25.10
CA LEU A 451 15.68 -16.79 23.94
C LEU A 451 16.90 -17.71 24.02
N HIS A 452 17.82 -17.49 24.97
CA HIS A 452 18.93 -18.41 25.25
C HIS A 452 18.47 -19.86 25.58
N MET A 453 17.22 -20.05 25.99
CA MET A 453 16.67 -21.40 26.19
C MET A 453 16.32 -22.12 24.88
N LEU A 454 16.11 -21.40 23.77
CA LEU A 454 15.77 -21.99 22.48
C LEU A 454 16.99 -22.54 21.73
N SER A 455 18.17 -21.93 21.90
CA SER A 455 19.41 -22.46 21.31
C SER A 455 19.75 -23.86 21.88
N ARG A 456 19.31 -24.17 23.10
CA ARG A 456 19.41 -25.50 23.73
C ARG A 456 18.43 -26.53 23.17
N LEU A 457 17.43 -26.12 22.39
CA LEU A 457 16.46 -27.02 21.75
C LEU A 457 16.94 -27.52 20.38
N ALA A 458 18.12 -27.09 19.92
CA ALA A 458 18.69 -27.56 18.66
C ALA A 458 18.88 -29.08 18.73
N SER A 459 18.26 -29.79 17.79
CA SER A 459 18.42 -31.23 17.64
C SER A 459 19.28 -31.50 16.40
N PRO A 460 19.96 -32.66 16.30
CA PRO A 460 20.72 -33.00 15.09
C PRO A 460 19.87 -33.08 13.82
N LYS A 461 18.53 -33.13 13.94
CA LYS A 461 17.58 -33.19 12.81
C LYS A 461 17.10 -31.81 12.35
N CYS A 462 17.21 -30.76 13.16
CA CYS A 462 16.68 -29.43 12.85
C CYS A 462 17.63 -28.31 13.28
N LYS A 463 18.06 -27.50 12.31
CA LYS A 463 18.93 -26.34 12.54
C LYS A 463 18.10 -25.15 13.01
N ILE A 464 18.44 -24.59 14.18
CA ILE A 464 17.78 -23.41 14.73
C ILE A 464 18.62 -22.17 14.42
N HIS A 465 18.02 -21.19 13.76
CA HIS A 465 18.60 -19.87 13.50
C HIS A 465 17.86 -18.80 14.30
N LEU A 466 18.62 -17.95 14.99
CA LEU A 466 18.10 -16.80 15.72
C LEU A 466 18.54 -15.53 14.98
N ILE A 467 17.60 -14.82 14.37
CA ILE A 467 17.84 -13.59 13.62
C ILE A 467 17.19 -12.41 14.37
N PRO A 468 17.95 -11.40 14.81
CA PRO A 468 17.34 -10.19 15.37
C PRO A 468 16.55 -9.49 14.26
N SER A 469 15.27 -9.17 14.51
CA SER A 469 14.47 -8.40 13.56
C SER A 469 15.01 -6.97 13.54
N ARG A 470 15.81 -6.61 12.54
CA ARG A 470 16.07 -5.20 12.22
C ARG A 470 14.84 -4.68 11.50
N GLU A 471 14.09 -3.82 12.18
CA GLU A 471 13.08 -2.87 11.69
C GLU A 471 12.10 -3.38 10.61
N SER A 472 10.83 -3.45 11.01
CA SER A 472 9.59 -3.44 10.21
C SER A 472 9.73 -3.29 8.68
N VAL A 473 9.27 -4.33 7.96
CA VAL A 473 8.73 -4.18 6.59
C VAL A 473 7.22 -4.06 6.68
#